data_AF-A0A1G9E717-F1
#
_entry.id   AF-A0A1G9E717-F1
#
_cell.length_a   1.000
_cell.length_b   1.000
_cell.length_c   1.000
_cell.angle_alpha   90.00
_cell.angle_beta   90.00
_cell.angle_gamma   90.00
#
_symmetry.space_group_name_H-M   'P 1'
#
loop_
_entity.id
_entity.type
_entity.pdbx_description
1 polymer ?
#
loop_
_entity_poly.entity_id
_entity_poly.type
_entity_poly.pdbx_seq_one_letter_code
_entity_poly.pdbx_strand_id
1 'polypeptide(L)'
;MLIHTTDKFMSEIEKAKGHVLRLNPTNPNENAWLAHIAILNRRKALVLVHLETQLTLVAWLLKKEELSKIENIIYYVRQAYFDYLGLNWVKQMEIEKKFDNRDLVWTKGENIDTPDYLEEVIRPLRMEVRGFDDEEIVQLKLMEKVNNRLVTYPDGTEDTPLNKWESFLSDKGLGENLVFTPPVAELKVSLELETEEDVVRVLQVPITYTFNQLHHILQEAFMWADYHLHQFTFEKPNGMSV
;
A
#
# COMPACT_ATOMS: atom_id res chain seq x y z
N MET A 1 11.94 9.74 8.66
CA MET A 1 10.58 9.99 8.17
C MET A 1 9.91 10.82 9.24
N LEU A 2 9.54 12.05 8.91
CA LEU A 2 8.80 12.91 9.83
C LEU A 2 7.35 12.45 9.88
N ILE A 3 6.84 12.18 11.08
CA ILE A 3 5.48 11.67 11.28
C ILE A 3 4.73 12.55 12.26
N HIS A 4 3.72 13.26 11.75
CA HIS A 4 2.69 13.88 12.55
C HIS A 4 1.74 12.83 13.09
N THR A 5 1.45 12.90 14.38
CA THR A 5 0.58 11.94 15.06
C THR A 5 -0.75 12.58 15.42
N THR A 6 -1.82 11.82 15.28
CA THR A 6 -3.16 12.17 15.81
C THR A 6 -3.29 11.76 17.28
N ASP A 7 -4.19 12.39 18.02
CA ASP A 7 -4.45 12.04 19.44
C ASP A 7 -4.86 10.56 19.59
N LYS A 8 -5.66 10.06 18.64
CA LYS A 8 -6.07 8.66 18.61
C LYS A 8 -4.89 7.71 18.37
N PHE A 9 -3.96 8.07 17.49
CA PHE A 9 -2.74 7.30 17.30
C PHE A 9 -1.92 7.26 18.59
N MET A 10 -1.66 8.41 19.20
CA MET A 10 -0.87 8.52 20.44
C MET A 10 -1.46 7.66 21.55
N SER A 11 -2.77 7.81 21.82
CA SER A 11 -3.47 7.04 22.86
C SER A 11 -3.35 5.53 22.67
N GLU A 12 -3.49 5.04 21.43
CA GLU A 12 -3.42 3.62 21.13
C GLU A 12 -2.00 3.06 21.23
N ILE A 13 -1.00 3.80 20.76
CA ILE A 13 0.40 3.35 20.80
C ILE A 13 0.95 3.40 22.23
N GLU A 14 0.68 4.46 23.00
CA GLU A 14 1.12 4.54 24.40
C GLU A 14 0.52 3.43 25.26
N LYS A 15 -0.76 3.11 25.04
CA LYS A 15 -1.43 1.96 25.68
C LYS A 15 -0.80 0.63 25.29
N ALA A 16 -0.38 0.46 24.04
CA ALA A 16 0.27 -0.76 23.58
C ALA A 16 1.69 -0.91 24.15
N LYS A 17 2.46 0.19 24.16
CA LYS A 17 3.87 0.25 24.58
C LYS A 17 4.08 0.36 26.09
N GLY A 18 3.08 0.82 26.82
CA GLY A 18 3.18 1.05 28.28
C GLY A 18 4.03 2.26 28.67
N HIS A 19 4.36 3.15 27.74
CA HIS A 19 5.09 4.39 27.98
C HIS A 19 4.68 5.48 26.99
N VAL A 20 4.92 6.73 27.38
CA VAL A 20 4.62 7.94 26.58
C VAL A 20 5.59 8.05 25.41
N LEU A 21 5.09 8.33 24.22
CA LEU A 21 5.91 8.57 23.04
C LEU A 21 6.57 9.95 23.14
N ARG A 22 7.88 10.02 22.87
CA ARG A 22 8.59 11.30 22.83
C ARG A 22 8.32 12.00 21.51
N LEU A 23 7.74 13.19 21.61
CA LEU A 23 7.47 14.07 20.47
C LEU A 23 8.57 15.14 20.36
N ASN A 24 8.97 15.42 19.12
CA ASN A 24 9.84 16.52 18.76
C ASN A 24 9.00 17.76 18.40
N PRO A 25 9.59 18.96 18.43
CA PRO A 25 8.94 20.18 17.94
C PRO A 25 8.52 20.03 16.48
N THR A 26 7.34 20.54 16.15
CA THR A 26 6.79 20.51 14.80
C THR A 26 7.47 21.58 13.94
N ASN A 27 8.04 21.20 12.80
CA ASN A 27 8.42 22.14 11.75
C ASN A 27 7.37 22.07 10.62
N PRO A 28 6.53 23.11 10.43
CA PRO A 28 5.41 23.07 9.49
C PRO A 28 5.83 23.05 8.02
N ASN A 29 7.11 23.28 7.70
CA ASN A 29 7.62 23.34 6.32
C ASN A 29 8.36 22.06 5.88
N GLU A 30 8.30 20.98 6.66
CA GLU A 30 8.95 19.72 6.32
C GLU A 30 7.98 18.74 5.67
N ASN A 31 8.46 18.00 4.66
CA ASN A 31 7.69 16.92 4.07
C ASN A 31 7.40 15.87 5.15
N ALA A 32 6.12 15.58 5.36
CA ALA A 32 5.69 14.80 6.50
C ALA A 32 4.54 13.86 6.17
N TRP A 33 4.50 12.80 6.96
CA TRP A 33 3.43 11.83 6.95
C TRP A 33 2.52 12.05 8.15
N LEU A 34 1.23 11.77 7.99
CA LEU A 34 0.27 11.69 9.08
C LEU A 34 0.06 10.23 9.47
N ALA A 35 0.20 9.90 10.76
CA ALA A 35 -0.14 8.59 11.31
C ALA A 35 -1.45 8.64 12.09
N HIS A 36 -2.36 7.73 11.72
CA HIS A 36 -3.66 7.55 12.37
C HIS A 36 -3.96 6.08 12.62
N ILE A 37 -4.71 5.79 13.70
CA ILE A 37 -5.27 4.45 13.95
C ILE A 37 -6.77 4.45 13.61
N ALA A 38 -7.10 3.85 12.48
CA ALA A 38 -8.49 3.62 12.07
C ALA A 38 -9.02 2.27 12.58
N ILE A 39 -10.34 2.12 12.59
CA ILE A 39 -10.97 0.80 12.70
C ILE A 39 -11.57 0.47 11.34
N LEU A 40 -11.00 -0.55 10.70
CA LEU A 40 -11.44 -1.10 9.41
C LEU A 40 -11.96 -2.52 9.68
N ASN A 41 -13.20 -2.79 9.27
CA ASN A 41 -13.94 -4.05 9.53
C ASN A 41 -13.63 -4.66 10.93
N ARG A 42 -13.89 -3.86 11.98
CA ARG A 42 -13.76 -4.22 13.42
C ARG A 42 -12.33 -4.52 13.90
N ARG A 43 -11.31 -4.25 13.10
CA ARG A 43 -9.89 -4.42 13.46
C ARG A 43 -9.14 -3.10 13.31
N LYS A 44 -8.06 -2.93 14.07
CA LYS A 44 -7.26 -1.69 14.02
C LYS A 44 -6.39 -1.71 12.78
N ALA A 45 -6.29 -0.55 12.14
CA ALA A 45 -5.39 -0.31 11.02
C ALA A 45 -4.53 0.91 11.33
N LEU A 46 -3.23 0.81 11.05
CA LEU A 46 -2.37 1.96 10.87
C LEU A 46 -2.62 2.51 9.47
N VAL A 47 -2.94 3.80 9.41
CA VAL A 47 -3.03 4.55 8.16
C VAL A 47 -1.95 5.63 8.20
N LEU A 48 -1.05 5.59 7.22
CA LEU A 48 -0.03 6.61 6.99
C LEU A 48 -0.41 7.38 5.73
N VAL A 49 -0.45 8.71 5.81
CA VAL A 49 -0.84 9.56 4.68
C VAL A 49 0.26 10.58 4.42
N HIS A 50 0.81 10.60 3.22
CA HIS A 50 1.75 11.64 2.80
C HIS A 50 1.00 12.96 2.64
N LEU A 51 1.32 13.98 3.43
CA LEU A 51 0.46 15.17 3.55
C LEU A 51 0.35 15.99 2.26
N GLU A 52 1.40 16.01 1.43
CA GLU A 52 1.41 16.79 0.19
C GLU A 52 0.68 16.09 -0.96
N THR A 53 0.66 14.75 -0.97
CA THR A 53 0.21 13.96 -2.14
C THR A 53 -0.95 13.02 -1.83
N GLN A 54 -1.36 12.92 -0.56
CA GLN A 54 -2.34 11.96 -0.05
C GLN A 54 -1.98 10.48 -0.28
N LEU A 55 -0.73 10.17 -0.68
CA LEU A 55 -0.30 8.78 -0.83
C LEU A 55 -0.50 8.04 0.49
N THR A 56 -1.28 6.98 0.46
CA THR A 56 -1.77 6.28 1.65
C THR A 56 -1.17 4.89 1.76
N LEU A 57 -0.54 4.60 2.90
CA LEU A 57 -0.07 3.27 3.26
C LEU A 57 -0.91 2.70 4.41
N VAL A 58 -1.23 1.41 4.34
CA VAL A 58 -2.14 0.77 5.30
C VAL A 58 -1.57 -0.55 5.83
N ALA A 59 -1.42 -0.63 7.15
CA ALA A 59 -1.20 -1.90 7.84
C ALA A 59 -2.45 -2.26 8.64
N TRP A 60 -3.09 -3.39 8.34
CA TRP A 60 -4.36 -3.82 8.93
C TRP A 60 -4.17 -5.04 9.85
N LEU A 61 -5.26 -5.48 10.49
CA LEU A 61 -5.31 -6.57 11.47
C LEU A 61 -4.40 -6.39 12.71
N LEU A 62 -4.06 -5.15 13.06
CA LEU A 62 -3.13 -4.86 14.16
C LEU A 62 -3.75 -5.17 15.53
N LYS A 63 -3.05 -5.99 16.33
CA LYS A 63 -3.36 -6.23 17.75
C LYS A 63 -2.37 -5.45 18.61
N LYS A 64 -2.48 -5.63 19.93
CA LYS A 64 -1.63 -4.92 20.90
C LYS A 64 -0.13 -5.21 20.67
N GLU A 65 0.22 -6.44 20.29
CA GLU A 65 1.62 -6.82 20.06
C GLU A 65 2.20 -6.14 18.82
N GLU A 66 1.45 -6.03 17.73
CA GLU A 66 1.91 -5.35 16.53
C GLU A 66 2.00 -3.84 16.77
N LEU A 67 1.05 -3.25 17.50
CA LEU A 67 1.08 -1.83 17.90
C LEU A 67 2.27 -1.50 18.81
N SER A 68 2.76 -2.43 19.63
CA SER A 68 3.95 -2.18 20.45
C SER A 68 5.24 -2.13 19.62
N LYS A 69 5.21 -2.66 18.39
CA LYS A 69 6.30 -2.70 17.41
C LYS A 69 6.02 -1.77 16.21
N ILE A 70 5.26 -0.69 16.41
CA ILE A 70 4.73 0.15 15.32
C ILE A 70 5.80 0.70 14.37
N GLU A 71 7.00 1.04 14.88
CA GLU A 71 8.11 1.50 14.06
C GLU A 71 8.49 0.46 13.01
N ASN A 72 8.60 -0.81 13.42
CA ASN A 72 8.93 -1.92 12.51
C ASN A 72 7.81 -2.13 11.49
N ILE A 73 6.55 -1.97 11.89
CA ILE A 73 5.40 -2.06 10.99
C ILE A 73 5.44 -0.94 9.93
N ILE A 74 5.80 0.29 10.32
CA ILE A 74 5.94 1.43 9.40
C ILE A 74 7.03 1.16 8.36
N TYR A 75 8.21 0.69 8.79
CA TYR A 75 9.27 0.33 7.85
C TYR A 75 8.84 -0.80 6.91
N TYR A 76 8.20 -1.84 7.46
CA TYR A 76 7.76 -2.99 6.70
C TYR A 76 6.69 -2.64 5.66
N VAL A 77 5.66 -1.88 6.04
CA VAL A 77 4.57 -1.49 5.11
C VAL A 77 5.09 -0.59 3.99
N ARG A 78 6.01 0.34 4.31
CA ARG A 78 6.63 1.22 3.32
C ARG A 78 7.47 0.42 2.33
N GLN A 79 8.35 -0.45 2.84
CA GLN A 79 9.19 -1.27 1.99
C GLN A 79 8.34 -2.17 1.09
N ALA A 80 7.35 -2.87 1.64
CA ALA A 80 6.49 -3.75 0.87
C ALA A 80 5.73 -3.00 -0.24
N TYR A 81 5.25 -1.78 0.04
CA TYR A 81 4.58 -0.98 -0.98
C TYR A 81 5.55 -0.43 -2.04
N PHE A 82 6.75 -0.01 -1.66
CA PHE A 82 7.76 0.43 -2.62
C PHE A 82 8.25 -0.72 -3.51
N ASP A 83 8.41 -1.91 -2.94
CA ASP A 83 8.73 -3.13 -3.69
C ASP A 83 7.56 -3.51 -4.63
N TYR A 84 6.30 -3.35 -4.16
CA TYR A 84 5.10 -3.54 -4.99
C TYR A 84 5.09 -2.60 -6.20
N LEU A 85 5.46 -1.34 -6.00
CA LEU A 85 5.65 -0.38 -7.08
C LEU A 85 6.89 -0.69 -7.95
N GLY A 86 7.73 -1.66 -7.61
CA GLY A 86 8.94 -1.96 -8.39
C GLY A 86 10.05 -0.90 -8.23
N LEU A 87 10.05 -0.14 -7.13
CA LEU A 87 11.17 0.73 -6.79
C LEU A 87 12.38 -0.13 -6.39
N ASN A 88 13.45 -0.05 -7.16
CA ASN A 88 14.70 -0.69 -6.78
C ASN A 88 15.29 -0.05 -5.50
N TRP A 89 16.17 -0.80 -4.83
CA TRP A 89 16.79 -0.38 -3.56
C TRP A 89 17.52 0.98 -3.66
N VAL A 90 18.09 1.32 -4.82
CA VAL A 90 18.79 2.61 -5.04
C VAL A 90 17.80 3.75 -4.94
N LYS A 91 16.67 3.67 -5.66
CA LYS A 91 15.62 4.69 -5.61
C LYS A 91 15.01 4.82 -4.22
N GLN A 92 14.78 3.70 -3.53
CA GLN A 92 14.30 3.73 -2.14
C GLN A 92 15.29 4.47 -1.22
N MET A 93 16.59 4.18 -1.34
CA MET A 93 17.63 4.90 -0.58
C MET A 93 17.70 6.39 -0.91
N GLU A 94 17.48 6.78 -2.16
CA GLU A 94 17.45 8.19 -2.54
C GLU A 94 16.23 8.92 -1.95
N ILE A 95 15.06 8.27 -1.94
CA ILE A 95 13.84 8.79 -1.29
C ILE A 95 14.11 8.99 0.21
N GLU A 96 14.70 8.00 0.87
CA GLU A 96 15.07 8.09 2.29
C GLU A 96 16.07 9.22 2.55
N LYS A 97 17.10 9.33 1.71
CA LYS A 97 18.13 10.37 1.92
C LYS A 97 17.58 11.78 1.71
N LYS A 98 16.67 11.97 0.77
CA LYS A 98 16.17 13.30 0.36
C LYS A 98 14.92 13.75 1.13
N PHE A 99 14.00 12.84 1.43
CA PHE A 99 12.67 13.18 1.94
C PHE A 99 12.38 12.53 3.29
N ASP A 100 12.78 11.27 3.45
CA ASP A 100 12.43 10.49 4.63
C ASP A 100 13.68 10.09 5.42
N ASN A 101 14.12 10.93 6.38
CA ASN A 101 15.21 10.58 7.31
C ASN A 101 15.19 9.09 7.70
N ARG A 102 16.33 8.42 7.87
CA ARG A 102 16.34 6.99 8.21
C ARG A 102 15.55 6.67 9.50
N ASP A 103 15.61 7.56 10.47
CA ASP A 103 14.89 7.42 11.73
C ASP A 103 13.48 8.03 11.66
N LEU A 104 12.54 7.39 12.37
CA LEU A 104 11.20 7.96 12.58
C LEU A 104 11.27 9.11 13.59
N VAL A 105 10.78 10.27 13.19
CA VAL A 105 10.71 11.46 14.02
C VAL A 105 9.24 11.77 14.29
N TRP A 106 8.80 11.50 15.51
CA TRP A 106 7.42 11.79 15.92
C TRP A 106 7.27 13.28 16.24
N THR A 107 6.22 13.91 15.73
CA THR A 107 5.81 15.26 16.10
C THR A 107 4.31 15.30 16.40
N LYS A 108 3.89 16.35 17.10
CA LYS A 108 2.47 16.61 17.31
C LYS A 108 1.89 17.14 16.00
N GLY A 109 0.78 16.58 15.54
CA GLY A 109 0.02 17.15 14.43
C GLY A 109 -0.68 18.44 14.88
N GLU A 110 -0.04 19.59 14.73
CA GLU A 110 -0.73 20.88 14.87
C GLU A 110 -1.56 21.12 13.61
N ASN A 111 -2.86 21.41 13.76
CA ASN A 111 -3.83 21.69 12.68
C ASN A 111 -4.10 20.58 11.65
N ILE A 112 -3.47 19.41 11.74
CA ILE A 112 -3.66 18.28 10.79
C ILE A 112 -4.82 17.35 11.20
N ASP A 113 -5.31 17.48 12.43
CA ASP A 113 -6.52 16.79 12.92
C ASP A 113 -7.79 17.55 12.51
N THR A 114 -7.89 18.00 11.24
CA THR A 114 -9.20 18.40 10.72
C THR A 114 -9.98 17.11 10.45
N PRO A 115 -11.14 16.90 11.10
CA PRO A 115 -11.93 15.69 10.89
C PRO A 115 -12.26 15.45 9.42
N ASP A 116 -12.38 16.52 8.64
CA ASP A 116 -12.72 16.49 7.23
C ASP A 116 -11.61 15.86 6.37
N TYR A 117 -10.33 16.20 6.59
CA TYR A 117 -9.21 15.63 5.84
C TYR A 117 -9.05 14.13 6.14
N LEU A 118 -9.08 13.77 7.43
CA LEU A 118 -9.00 12.37 7.85
C LEU A 118 -10.18 11.56 7.30
N GLU A 119 -11.39 12.12 7.29
CA GLU A 119 -12.55 11.41 6.74
C GLU A 119 -12.48 11.28 5.21
N GLU A 120 -11.92 12.26 4.50
CA GLU A 120 -11.71 12.17 3.05
C GLU A 120 -10.80 10.98 2.67
N VAL A 121 -9.75 10.74 3.45
CA VAL A 121 -8.79 9.64 3.23
C VAL A 121 -9.25 8.31 3.81
N ILE A 122 -9.92 8.29 4.97
CA ILE A 122 -10.35 7.06 5.64
C ILE A 122 -11.66 6.51 5.07
N ARG A 123 -12.59 7.35 4.61
CA ARG A 123 -13.87 6.90 4.07
C ARG A 123 -13.72 5.91 2.90
N PRO A 124 -12.84 6.13 1.91
CA PRO A 124 -12.57 5.18 0.84
C PRO A 124 -12.06 3.84 1.37
N LEU A 125 -11.13 3.86 2.35
CA LEU A 125 -10.64 2.64 2.99
C LEU A 125 -11.79 1.82 3.61
N ARG A 126 -12.71 2.46 4.32
CA ARG A 126 -13.87 1.77 4.93
C ARG A 126 -14.83 1.18 3.90
N MET A 127 -14.93 1.78 2.71
CA MET A 127 -15.77 1.29 1.62
C MET A 127 -15.15 0.07 0.97
N GLU A 128 -13.84 0.12 0.67
CA GLU A 128 -13.13 -0.95 -0.02
C GLU A 128 -12.95 -2.20 0.86
N VAL A 129 -12.68 -2.03 2.17
CA VAL A 129 -12.44 -3.15 3.10
C VAL A 129 -13.63 -4.11 3.23
N ARG A 130 -14.86 -3.69 2.88
CA ARG A 130 -16.05 -4.56 2.98
C ARG A 130 -16.01 -5.79 2.06
N GLY A 131 -15.12 -5.81 1.07
CA GLY A 131 -14.92 -6.94 0.15
C GLY A 131 -13.65 -7.76 0.39
N PHE A 132 -12.87 -7.46 1.43
CA PHE A 132 -11.60 -8.14 1.70
C PHE A 132 -11.65 -8.90 3.03
N ASP A 133 -11.31 -10.18 2.98
CA ASP A 133 -10.95 -11.00 4.13
C ASP A 133 -9.49 -11.42 3.92
N ASP A 134 -8.56 -10.48 4.15
CA ASP A 134 -7.15 -10.68 3.89
C ASP A 134 -6.40 -10.87 5.20
N GLU A 135 -5.81 -12.07 5.35
CA GLU A 135 -5.05 -12.54 6.52
C GLU A 135 -3.70 -11.81 6.70
N GLU A 136 -3.38 -10.85 5.85
CA GLU A 136 -2.11 -10.15 5.80
C GLU A 136 -2.13 -8.80 6.50
N ILE A 137 -1.04 -8.47 7.20
CA ILE A 137 -0.90 -7.15 7.83
C ILE A 137 -0.71 -6.06 6.77
N VAL A 138 0.02 -6.33 5.69
CA VAL A 138 0.29 -5.34 4.63
C VAL A 138 -0.79 -5.45 3.55
N GLN A 139 -1.42 -4.33 3.25
CA GLN A 139 -2.67 -4.30 2.49
C GLN A 139 -2.46 -3.73 1.08
N LEU A 140 -1.66 -4.41 0.25
CA LEU A 140 -1.23 -3.88 -1.05
C LEU A 140 -2.38 -3.57 -1.99
N LYS A 141 -3.39 -4.46 -2.11
CA LYS A 141 -4.57 -4.24 -2.95
C LYS A 141 -5.40 -3.05 -2.49
N LEU A 142 -5.55 -2.88 -1.17
CA LEU A 142 -6.28 -1.76 -0.62
C LEU A 142 -5.55 -0.45 -0.92
N MET A 143 -4.22 -0.42 -0.74
CA MET A 143 -3.38 0.73 -1.09
C MET A 143 -3.44 1.05 -2.58
N GLU A 144 -3.35 0.04 -3.46
CA GLU A 144 -3.50 0.21 -4.91
C GLU A 144 -4.82 0.90 -5.25
N LYS A 145 -5.94 0.42 -4.70
CA LYS A 145 -7.25 0.99 -4.96
C LYS A 145 -7.37 2.45 -4.49
N VAL A 146 -6.93 2.75 -3.27
CA VAL A 146 -7.07 4.13 -2.74
C VAL A 146 -6.08 5.10 -3.39
N ASN A 147 -4.87 4.64 -3.72
CA ASN A 147 -3.85 5.50 -4.30
C ASN A 147 -4.04 5.72 -5.81
N ASN A 148 -4.84 4.89 -6.49
CA ASN A 148 -5.26 5.10 -7.88
C ASN A 148 -6.66 5.74 -8.02
N ARG A 149 -7.31 6.09 -6.91
CA ARG A 149 -8.59 6.80 -6.95
C ARG A 149 -8.37 8.25 -7.37
N LEU A 150 -9.22 8.74 -8.27
CA LEU A 150 -9.25 10.17 -8.62
C LEU A 150 -9.68 11.01 -7.40
N VAL A 151 -8.90 12.05 -7.09
CA VAL A 151 -9.14 12.99 -5.98
C VAL A 151 -9.02 14.42 -6.49
N THR A 152 -9.86 15.31 -5.98
CA THR A 152 -9.75 16.76 -6.21
C THR A 152 -8.96 17.38 -5.06
N TYR A 153 -7.81 17.96 -5.36
CA TYR A 153 -6.93 18.59 -4.37
C TYR A 153 -7.37 20.03 -4.03
N PRO A 154 -6.88 20.63 -2.93
CA PRO A 154 -7.25 22.00 -2.54
C PRO A 154 -6.96 23.09 -3.59
N ASP A 155 -6.00 22.84 -4.49
CA ASP A 155 -5.66 23.72 -5.61
C ASP A 155 -6.62 23.56 -6.81
N GLY A 156 -7.61 22.67 -6.72
CA GLY A 156 -8.57 22.35 -7.77
C GLY A 156 -8.07 21.35 -8.80
N THR A 157 -6.83 20.83 -8.66
CA THR A 157 -6.32 19.79 -9.56
C THR A 157 -7.01 18.47 -9.28
N GLU A 158 -7.28 17.69 -10.33
CA GLU A 158 -7.79 16.32 -10.23
C GLU A 158 -6.70 15.35 -10.66
N ASP A 159 -6.29 14.47 -9.75
CA ASP A 159 -5.29 13.43 -10.04
C ASP A 159 -5.41 12.28 -9.02
N THR A 160 -4.65 11.21 -9.22
CA THR A 160 -4.53 10.13 -8.23
C THR A 160 -3.43 10.45 -7.22
N PRO A 161 -3.53 9.97 -5.96
CA PRO A 161 -2.44 10.09 -4.98
C PRO A 161 -1.11 9.51 -5.47
N LEU A 162 -1.14 8.42 -6.24
CA LEU A 162 0.07 7.82 -6.81
C LEU A 162 0.73 8.76 -7.83
N ASN A 163 -0.02 9.27 -8.80
CA ASN A 163 0.51 10.19 -9.82
C ASN A 163 1.04 11.49 -9.20
N LYS A 164 0.32 12.04 -8.20
CA LYS A 164 0.75 13.24 -7.48
C LYS A 164 2.05 12.98 -6.71
N TRP A 165 2.21 11.78 -6.15
CA TRP A 165 3.46 11.38 -5.51
C TRP A 165 4.60 11.20 -6.50
N GLU A 166 4.36 10.58 -7.66
CA GLU A 166 5.37 10.49 -8.73
C GLU A 166 5.85 11.87 -9.19
N SER A 167 4.91 12.80 -9.41
CA SER A 167 5.22 14.17 -9.80
C SER A 167 5.98 14.91 -8.70
N PHE A 168 5.57 14.75 -7.45
CA PHE A 168 6.29 15.29 -6.29
C PHE A 168 7.75 14.81 -6.24
N LEU A 169 7.99 13.51 -6.44
CA LEU A 169 9.35 12.97 -6.45
C LEU A 169 10.16 13.48 -7.65
N SER A 170 9.54 13.58 -8.82
CA SER A 170 10.15 14.11 -10.04
C SER A 170 10.58 15.58 -9.86
N ASP A 171 9.67 16.44 -9.38
CA ASP A 171 9.91 17.87 -9.14
C ASP A 171 11.04 18.12 -8.14
N LYS A 172 11.26 17.18 -7.22
CA LYS A 172 12.35 17.22 -6.23
C LYS A 172 13.63 16.53 -6.72
N GLY A 173 13.71 16.21 -8.02
CA GLY A 173 14.92 15.77 -8.70
C GLY A 173 15.26 14.29 -8.48
N LEU A 174 14.29 13.41 -8.26
CA LEU A 174 14.48 11.95 -8.43
C LEU A 174 14.37 11.50 -9.90
N GLY A 175 14.11 12.44 -10.81
CA GLY A 175 14.06 12.22 -12.25
C GLY A 175 12.64 12.01 -12.77
N GLU A 176 12.45 12.32 -14.05
CA GLU A 176 11.23 12.01 -14.78
C GLU A 176 11.19 10.49 -15.07
N ASN A 177 10.00 9.89 -15.00
CA ASN A 177 9.78 8.45 -15.19
C ASN A 177 10.35 7.59 -14.04
N LEU A 178 9.76 7.72 -12.85
CA LEU A 178 9.74 6.59 -11.92
C LEU A 178 8.92 5.46 -12.57
N VAL A 179 9.51 4.76 -13.54
CA VAL A 179 8.84 3.62 -14.15
C VAL A 179 8.80 2.54 -13.08
N PHE A 180 7.61 2.40 -12.51
CA PHE A 180 7.22 1.29 -11.68
C PHE A 180 7.07 0.07 -12.59
N THR A 181 8.20 -0.56 -12.93
CA THR A 181 8.20 -1.87 -13.57
C THR A 181 8.37 -2.91 -12.46
N PRO A 182 7.29 -3.37 -11.82
CA PRO A 182 7.42 -4.56 -10.99
C PRO A 182 8.01 -5.66 -11.88
N PRO A 183 8.92 -6.50 -11.37
CA PRO A 183 9.44 -7.61 -12.15
C PRO A 183 8.26 -8.44 -12.68
N VAL A 184 8.22 -8.68 -13.98
CA VAL A 184 7.15 -9.43 -14.64
C VAL A 184 7.65 -10.79 -15.07
N ALA A 185 6.81 -11.81 -14.87
CA ALA A 185 6.93 -13.09 -15.55
C ALA A 185 6.09 -13.05 -16.83
N GLU A 186 6.63 -13.58 -17.92
CA GLU A 186 5.84 -13.90 -19.10
C GLU A 186 5.26 -15.29 -18.94
N LEU A 187 3.93 -15.38 -18.84
CA LEU A 187 3.19 -16.62 -18.70
C LEU A 187 2.48 -16.94 -20.02
N LYS A 188 2.88 -18.05 -20.64
CA LYS A 188 2.08 -18.66 -21.72
C LYS A 188 1.02 -19.55 -21.09
N VAL A 189 -0.24 -19.17 -21.25
CA VAL A 189 -1.41 -19.90 -20.73
C VAL A 189 -2.15 -20.53 -21.89
N SER A 190 -2.30 -21.85 -21.85
CA SER A 190 -3.02 -22.64 -22.85
C SER A 190 -4.23 -23.30 -22.19
N LEU A 191 -5.40 -23.23 -22.83
CA LEU A 191 -6.54 -24.04 -22.43
C LEU A 191 -6.39 -25.44 -23.02
N GLU A 192 -6.42 -26.47 -22.17
CA GLU A 192 -6.62 -27.86 -22.61
C GLU A 192 -8.08 -28.04 -23.02
N LEU A 193 -8.37 -27.66 -24.26
CA LEU A 193 -9.63 -27.98 -24.91
C LEU A 193 -9.39 -29.27 -25.70
N GLU A 194 -10.28 -30.26 -25.59
CA GLU A 194 -10.23 -31.51 -26.38
C GLU A 194 -10.60 -31.24 -27.87
N THR A 195 -10.03 -30.20 -28.46
CA THR A 195 -10.32 -29.68 -29.81
C THR A 195 -9.02 -29.39 -30.57
N GLU A 196 -9.08 -29.25 -31.90
CA GLU A 196 -7.87 -29.06 -32.72
C GLU A 196 -7.22 -27.66 -32.61
N GLU A 197 -7.89 -26.68 -32.00
CA GLU A 197 -7.36 -25.33 -31.84
C GLU A 197 -7.04 -25.02 -30.38
N ASP A 198 -5.76 -24.78 -30.09
CA ASP A 198 -5.31 -24.31 -28.79
C ASP A 198 -5.68 -22.84 -28.59
N VAL A 199 -6.49 -22.55 -27.57
CA VAL A 199 -6.66 -21.16 -27.12
C VAL A 199 -5.48 -20.80 -26.21
N VAL A 200 -4.57 -19.99 -26.75
CA VAL A 200 -3.37 -19.53 -26.04
C VAL A 200 -3.43 -18.03 -25.76
N ARG A 201 -2.94 -17.63 -24.59
CA ARG A 201 -2.67 -16.24 -24.22
C ARG A 201 -1.24 -16.14 -23.67
N VAL A 202 -0.53 -15.08 -24.05
CA VAL A 202 0.76 -14.72 -23.44
C VAL A 202 0.52 -13.50 -22.58
N LEU A 203 0.74 -13.64 -21.28
CA LEU A 203 0.43 -12.63 -20.27
C LEU A 203 1.72 -12.16 -19.61
N GLN A 204 1.87 -10.85 -19.42
CA GLN A 204 2.91 -10.30 -18.56
C GLN A 204 2.30 -10.07 -17.18
N VAL A 205 2.75 -10.84 -16.19
CA VAL A 205 2.19 -10.83 -14.83
C VAL A 205 3.28 -10.42 -13.84
N PRO A 206 3.06 -9.40 -12.99
CA PRO A 206 4.01 -9.08 -11.94
C PRO A 206 4.27 -10.28 -11.02
N ILE A 207 5.54 -10.58 -10.75
CA ILE A 207 5.91 -11.74 -9.90
C ILE A 207 5.49 -11.56 -8.44
N THR A 208 5.11 -10.34 -8.06
CA THR A 208 4.58 -9.99 -6.73
C THR A 208 3.11 -10.35 -6.57
N TYR A 209 2.42 -10.75 -7.65
CA TYR A 209 1.00 -11.08 -7.58
C TYR A 209 0.78 -12.46 -6.93
N THR A 210 -0.20 -12.50 -6.03
CA THR A 210 -0.72 -13.72 -5.42
C THR A 210 -1.45 -14.60 -6.45
N PHE A 211 -1.64 -15.89 -6.15
CA PHE A 211 -2.43 -16.77 -7.02
C PHE A 211 -3.88 -16.32 -7.20
N ASN A 212 -4.47 -15.68 -6.19
CA ASN A 212 -5.81 -15.11 -6.33
C ASN A 212 -5.82 -13.92 -7.32
N GLN A 213 -4.75 -13.11 -7.36
CA GLN A 213 -4.61 -12.08 -8.39
C GLN A 213 -4.39 -12.67 -9.78
N LEU A 214 -3.55 -13.71 -9.88
CA LEU A 214 -3.38 -14.44 -11.13
C LEU A 214 -4.71 -15.00 -11.63
N HIS A 215 -5.54 -15.57 -10.75
CA HIS A 215 -6.87 -16.04 -11.09
C HIS A 215 -7.74 -14.93 -11.70
N HIS A 216 -7.80 -13.74 -11.10
CA HIS A 216 -8.57 -12.63 -11.69
C HIS A 216 -8.04 -12.21 -13.07
N ILE A 217 -6.71 -12.18 -13.25
CA ILE A 217 -6.12 -11.92 -14.58
C ILE A 217 -6.57 -12.96 -15.59
N LEU A 218 -6.59 -14.24 -15.21
CA LEU A 218 -7.06 -15.32 -16.08
C LEU A 218 -8.55 -15.16 -16.41
N GLN A 219 -9.39 -14.84 -15.41
CA GLN A 219 -10.81 -14.58 -15.63
C GLN A 219 -11.01 -13.49 -16.70
N GLU A 220 -10.31 -12.37 -16.60
CA GLU A 220 -10.40 -11.28 -17.57
C GLU A 220 -9.84 -11.67 -18.94
N ALA A 221 -8.66 -12.30 -18.99
CA ALA A 221 -7.98 -12.68 -20.23
C ALA A 221 -8.78 -13.68 -21.08
N PHE A 222 -9.60 -14.51 -20.44
CA PHE A 222 -10.47 -15.50 -21.08
C PHE A 222 -11.95 -15.11 -21.06
N MET A 223 -12.29 -13.89 -20.64
CA MET A 223 -13.67 -13.37 -20.58
C MET A 223 -14.63 -14.25 -19.76
N TRP A 224 -14.12 -14.84 -18.68
CA TRP A 224 -14.92 -15.60 -17.73
C TRP A 224 -15.49 -14.70 -16.64
N ALA A 225 -16.54 -15.19 -15.97
CA ALA A 225 -17.34 -14.42 -15.02
C ALA A 225 -17.11 -14.81 -13.55
N ASP A 226 -16.06 -15.59 -13.26
CA ASP A 226 -15.69 -16.03 -11.91
C ASP A 226 -16.82 -16.76 -11.14
N TYR A 227 -17.65 -17.52 -11.85
CA TYR A 227 -18.79 -18.25 -11.27
C TYR A 227 -18.44 -19.63 -10.71
N HIS A 228 -17.23 -20.12 -10.98
CA HIS A 228 -16.83 -21.49 -10.65
C HIS A 228 -15.62 -21.49 -9.72
N LEU A 229 -15.55 -22.50 -8.87
CA LEU A 229 -14.38 -22.73 -8.02
C LEU A 229 -13.15 -23.02 -8.89
N HIS A 230 -12.00 -22.55 -8.44
CA HIS A 230 -10.72 -22.71 -9.11
C HIS A 230 -9.66 -23.21 -8.13
N GLN A 231 -8.60 -23.82 -8.66
CA GLN A 231 -7.43 -24.23 -7.90
C GLN A 231 -6.18 -24.13 -8.78
N PHE A 232 -5.03 -23.91 -8.15
CA PHE A 232 -3.73 -24.02 -8.79
C PHE A 232 -2.99 -25.22 -8.23
N THR A 233 -2.41 -26.05 -9.09
CA THR A 233 -1.66 -27.25 -8.72
C THR A 233 -0.25 -27.14 -9.27
N PHE A 234 0.76 -27.51 -8.47
CA PHE A 234 2.16 -27.37 -8.85
C PHE A 234 2.90 -28.69 -8.69
N GLU A 235 3.76 -29.00 -9.65
CA GLU A 235 4.76 -30.05 -9.49
C GLU A 235 5.95 -29.50 -8.72
N LYS A 236 6.32 -30.12 -7.60
CA LYS A 236 7.61 -29.81 -6.97
C LYS A 236 8.74 -30.18 -7.92
N PRO A 237 9.93 -29.58 -7.77
CA PRO A 237 11.12 -29.88 -8.60
C PRO A 237 11.54 -31.36 -8.64
N ASN A 238 10.94 -32.23 -7.80
CA ASN A 238 11.25 -33.66 -7.69
C ASN A 238 10.04 -34.58 -7.97
N GLY A 239 9.01 -34.13 -8.70
CA GLY A 239 7.91 -34.99 -9.17
C GLY A 239 6.86 -35.38 -8.13
N MET A 240 6.77 -34.64 -7.02
CA MET A 240 5.64 -34.74 -6.09
C MET A 240 4.74 -33.53 -6.26
N SER A 241 3.50 -33.74 -6.70
CA SER A 241 2.46 -32.71 -6.75
C SER A 241 1.99 -32.35 -5.34
N VAL A 242 1.64 -31.08 -5.14
CA VAL A 242 0.89 -30.58 -3.97
C VAL A 242 -0.32 -29.80 -4.46
#